data_AF-A0A7V0PJL9-F1
#
_entry.id   AF-A0A7V0PJL9-F1
#
_cell.length_a   1.000
_cell.length_b   1.000
_cell.length_c   1.000
_cell.angle_alpha   90.00
_cell.angle_beta   90.00
_cell.angle_gamma   90.00
#
_symmetry.space_group_name_H-M   'P 1'
#
loop_
_entity.id
_entity.type
_entity.pdbx_description
1 polymer ?
#
loop_
_entity_poly.entity_id
_entity_poly.type
_entity_poly.pdbx_seq_one_letter_code
_entity_poly.pdbx_strand_id
1 'polypeptide(L)'
;MAFIGAEGGGPARLEVVEEETGTLVFSKRWAGLEDFPRVSRDFPVDEQTVVVIDLDKTLLGARGRNDHVIDKVRLTAVRETIFQVLGEGFSEASFTRNYTQLNQPEFHPFTTDNQDYLAYVCLILESGLLSLEELTTAIRSGRMRDFTGFLSWVDARVETLPRGVRRVHEHVRTAVMDGDPTPFKEFRRNEYRETVSHMGYMDDESPVHDLLADEIVITHEVKQAAIRWRDQGALLFGLSDKPDEASLPPSQLEAQGYQPIHRVSTHVVGG
;
A
#
# COMPACT_ATOMS: atom_id res chain seq x y z
N MET A 1 19.85 6.83 12.95
CA MET A 1 18.88 7.93 13.11
C MET A 1 17.85 7.84 12.00
N ALA A 2 16.57 8.09 12.28
CA ALA A 2 15.50 8.07 11.28
C ALA A 2 14.60 9.31 11.40
N PHE A 3 14.15 9.84 10.27
CA PHE A 3 13.14 10.89 10.21
C PHE A 3 11.78 10.28 9.84
N ILE A 4 10.73 10.65 10.58
CA ILE A 4 9.36 10.19 10.35
C ILE A 4 8.47 11.43 10.18
N GLY A 5 7.97 11.62 8.96
CA GLY A 5 7.08 12.71 8.60
C GLY A 5 5.63 12.24 8.46
N ALA A 6 4.69 13.04 8.96
CA ALA A 6 3.29 12.92 8.60
C ALA A 6 2.66 14.31 8.59
N GLU A 7 2.03 14.69 7.48
CA GLU A 7 1.35 15.97 7.37
C GLU A 7 0.16 16.01 8.33
N GLY A 8 0.07 17.08 9.11
CA GLY A 8 -0.98 17.27 10.08
C GLY A 8 -1.12 18.73 10.53
N GLY A 9 -1.99 18.94 11.51
CA GLY A 9 -2.15 20.25 12.13
C GLY A 9 -0.97 20.61 13.04
N GLY A 10 -0.57 21.87 13.02
CA GLY A 10 0.46 22.43 13.90
C GLY A 10 1.75 22.86 13.17
N PRO A 11 2.75 23.38 13.92
CA PRO A 11 3.99 23.85 13.34
C PRO A 11 4.91 22.69 12.93
N ALA A 12 5.85 22.97 12.01
CA ALA A 12 6.93 22.07 11.60
C ALA A 12 8.01 21.95 12.68
N ARG A 13 7.64 21.47 13.87
CA ARG A 13 8.58 21.22 14.97
C ARG A 13 9.07 19.79 14.91
N LEU A 14 10.37 19.63 15.15
CA LEU A 14 11.01 18.33 15.31
C LEU A 14 10.90 17.88 16.76
N GLU A 15 10.45 16.64 16.94
CA GLU A 15 10.47 15.93 18.21
C GLU A 15 11.52 14.82 18.11
N VAL A 16 12.48 14.80 19.04
CA VAL A 16 13.58 13.83 19.05
C VAL A 16 13.34 12.84 20.17
N VAL A 17 13.36 11.55 19.84
CA VAL A 17 13.18 10.44 20.77
C VAL A 17 14.40 9.53 20.66
N GLU A 18 15.09 9.30 21.78
CA GLU A 18 16.21 8.37 21.85
C GLU A 18 15.71 6.98 22.25
N GLU A 19 15.96 5.99 21.40
CA GLU A 19 15.65 4.58 21.65
C GLU A 19 16.95 3.77 21.80
N GLU A 20 16.88 2.56 22.37
CA GLU A 20 18.05 1.67 22.52
C GLU A 20 18.76 1.39 21.18
N THR A 21 18.01 1.34 20.08
CA THR A 21 18.52 1.04 18.73
C THR A 21 18.87 2.29 17.91
N GLY A 22 18.64 3.49 18.43
CA GLY A 22 19.00 4.75 17.78
C GLY A 22 17.98 5.88 17.95
N THR A 23 18.25 7.01 17.30
CA THR A 23 17.43 8.23 17.43
C THR A 23 16.31 8.30 16.38
N LEU A 24 15.09 8.58 16.81
CA LEU A 24 13.94 8.88 15.97
C LEU A 24 13.63 10.38 16.00
N VAL A 25 13.36 10.96 14.84
CA VAL A 25 12.99 12.37 14.70
C VAL A 25 11.64 12.46 14.01
N PHE A 26 10.64 12.97 14.71
CA PHE A 26 9.27 13.09 14.22
C PHE A 26 8.97 14.52 13.79
N SER A 27 8.16 14.67 12.74
CA SER A 27 7.59 15.95 12.33
C SER A 27 6.13 15.80 11.89
N LYS A 28 5.30 16.75 12.32
CA LYS A 28 3.89 16.88 11.88
C LYS A 28 3.72 17.63 10.56
N ARG A 29 4.83 17.98 9.90
CA ARG A 29 4.89 18.70 8.62
C ARG A 29 6.08 18.15 7.84
N TRP A 30 5.92 17.82 6.56
CA TRP A 30 7.05 17.38 5.74
C TRP A 30 8.13 18.46 5.58
N ALA A 31 7.74 19.74 5.62
CA ALA A 31 8.66 20.89 5.69
C ALA A 31 9.67 20.81 6.85
N GLY A 32 9.36 20.09 7.93
CA GLY A 32 10.30 19.87 9.03
C GLY A 32 11.57 19.12 8.63
N LEU A 33 11.54 18.36 7.53
CA LEU A 33 12.73 17.67 7.01
C LEU A 33 13.87 18.63 6.67
N GLU A 34 13.58 19.89 6.33
CA GLU A 34 14.60 20.92 6.09
C GLU A 34 15.46 21.20 7.34
N ASP A 35 14.87 21.06 8.52
CA ASP A 35 15.51 21.27 9.82
C ASP A 35 16.20 20.02 10.35
N PHE A 36 16.01 18.85 9.73
CA PHE A 36 16.59 17.57 10.17
C PHE A 36 18.12 17.64 10.35
N PRO A 37 18.91 18.29 9.47
CA PRO A 37 20.35 18.46 9.67
C PRO A 37 20.74 19.18 10.99
N ARG A 38 19.83 19.96 11.57
CA ARG A 38 20.10 20.67 12.84
C ARG A 38 20.08 19.75 14.05
N VAL A 39 19.31 18.67 13.99
CA VAL A 39 19.21 17.65 15.05
C VAL A 39 20.09 16.44 14.76
N SER A 40 20.51 16.24 13.50
CA SER A 40 21.44 15.18 13.10
C SER A 40 22.91 15.64 13.05
N ARG A 41 23.31 16.68 13.80
CA ARG A 41 24.66 17.27 13.69
C ARG A 41 25.78 16.28 14.02
N ASP A 42 25.53 15.37 14.94
CA ASP A 42 26.47 14.32 15.33
C ASP A 42 26.49 13.13 14.33
N PHE A 43 25.62 13.18 13.33
CA PHE A 43 25.51 12.24 12.21
C PHE A 43 25.48 13.03 10.88
N PRO A 44 26.60 13.67 10.50
CA PRO A 44 26.69 14.38 9.24
C PRO A 44 26.42 13.41 8.07
N VAL A 45 25.72 13.91 7.05
CA VAL A 45 25.48 13.15 5.81
C VAL A 45 26.57 13.53 4.81
N ASP A 46 27.40 12.55 4.46
CA ASP A 46 28.59 12.69 3.61
C ASP A 46 28.89 11.39 2.83
N GLU A 47 30.07 11.27 2.22
CA GLU A 47 30.51 10.09 1.45
C GLU A 47 30.53 8.77 2.25
N GLN A 48 30.50 8.83 3.58
CA GLN A 48 30.48 7.65 4.46
C GLN A 48 29.07 7.27 4.90
N THR A 49 28.06 8.03 4.48
CA THR A 49 26.68 7.83 4.88
C THR A 49 25.86 7.09 3.82
N VAL A 50 25.09 6.11 4.28
CA VAL A 50 24.01 5.49 3.49
C VAL A 50 22.68 6.06 3.95
N VAL A 51 21.89 6.58 3.01
CA VAL A 51 20.53 7.06 3.27
C VAL A 51 19.54 6.13 2.61
N VAL A 52 18.65 5.56 3.42
CA VAL A 52 17.54 4.73 2.94
C VAL A 52 16.27 5.58 2.99
N ILE A 53 15.61 5.69 1.85
CA ILE A 53 14.38 6.44 1.66
C ILE A 53 13.27 5.43 1.40
N ASP A 54 12.30 5.41 2.29
CA ASP A 54 11.05 4.71 2.05
C ASP A 54 10.31 5.33 0.85
N LEU A 55 9.79 4.49 -0.04
CA LEU A 55 9.13 4.94 -1.26
C LEU A 55 7.66 5.23 -1.00
N ASP A 56 6.90 4.27 -0.50
CA ASP A 56 5.45 4.37 -0.36
C ASP A 56 5.06 5.20 0.87
N LYS A 57 4.19 6.19 0.68
CA LYS A 57 3.76 7.13 1.73
C LYS A 57 4.87 8.02 2.31
N THR A 58 6.05 8.01 1.70
CA THR A 58 7.20 8.86 2.05
C THR A 58 7.67 9.64 0.83
N LEU A 59 8.39 9.01 -0.12
CA LEU A 59 8.80 9.68 -1.36
C LEU A 59 7.62 9.87 -2.32
N LEU A 60 6.76 8.84 -2.44
CA LEU A 60 5.53 8.84 -3.23
C LEU A 60 4.34 8.92 -2.29
N GLY A 61 3.47 9.90 -2.50
CA GLY A 61 2.22 10.02 -1.75
C GLY A 61 2.39 10.26 -0.26
N ALA A 62 3.14 11.30 0.12
CA ALA A 62 3.44 11.67 1.51
C ALA A 62 2.28 11.43 2.51
N ARG A 63 2.57 10.71 3.60
CA ARG A 63 1.65 10.43 4.72
C ARG A 63 0.97 11.71 5.20
N GLY A 64 -0.36 11.68 5.30
CA GLY A 64 -1.20 12.80 5.74
C GLY A 64 -1.46 13.87 4.67
N ARG A 65 -0.76 13.83 3.52
CA ARG A 65 -0.87 14.82 2.45
C ARG A 65 -1.47 14.22 1.18
N ASN A 66 -0.93 13.09 0.71
CA ASN A 66 -1.31 12.46 -0.56
C ASN A 66 -1.41 10.92 -0.46
N ASP A 67 -1.17 10.33 0.72
CA ASP A 67 -1.25 8.88 0.91
C ASP A 67 -2.65 8.28 0.70
N HIS A 68 -3.69 9.11 0.81
CA HIS A 68 -5.06 8.71 0.50
C HIS A 68 -5.25 8.29 -0.97
N VAL A 69 -4.46 8.81 -1.91
CA VAL A 69 -4.51 8.39 -3.32
C VAL A 69 -3.96 6.97 -3.47
N ILE A 70 -2.88 6.64 -2.75
CA ILE A 70 -2.35 5.27 -2.71
C ILE A 70 -3.39 4.30 -2.13
N ASP A 71 -4.08 4.69 -1.05
CA ASP A 71 -5.13 3.88 -0.44
C ASP A 71 -6.34 3.71 -1.38
N LYS A 72 -6.74 4.77 -2.10
CA LYS A 72 -7.79 4.76 -3.13
C LYS A 72 -7.43 3.82 -4.30
N VAL A 73 -6.20 3.88 -4.78
CA VAL A 73 -5.66 3.01 -5.84
C VAL A 73 -5.74 1.54 -5.43
N ARG A 74 -5.29 1.22 -4.22
CA ARG A 74 -5.34 -0.15 -3.70
C ARG A 74 -6.77 -0.66 -3.60
N LEU A 75 -7.68 0.14 -3.04
CA LEU A 75 -9.09 -0.23 -2.94
C LEU A 75 -9.71 -0.46 -4.33
N THR A 76 -9.40 0.42 -5.28
CA THR A 76 -9.85 0.29 -6.68
C THR A 76 -9.35 -0.99 -7.32
N ALA A 77 -8.08 -1.35 -7.09
CA ALA A 77 -7.51 -2.59 -7.59
C ALA A 77 -8.18 -3.84 -7.00
N VAL A 78 -8.50 -3.85 -5.69
CA VAL A 78 -9.28 -4.95 -5.09
C VAL A 78 -10.65 -5.05 -5.74
N ARG A 79 -11.36 -3.92 -5.86
CA ARG A 79 -12.69 -3.83 -6.47
C ARG A 79 -12.70 -4.39 -7.88
N GLU A 80 -11.79 -3.91 -8.73
CA GLU A 80 -11.65 -4.36 -10.12
C GLU A 80 -11.30 -5.84 -10.22
N THR A 81 -10.44 -6.35 -9.33
CA THR A 81 -10.08 -7.77 -9.30
C THR A 81 -11.29 -8.64 -8.99
N ILE A 82 -12.10 -8.27 -8.00
CA ILE A 82 -13.31 -9.01 -7.64
C ILE A 82 -14.34 -8.92 -8.77
N PHE A 83 -14.55 -7.73 -9.34
CA PHE A 83 -15.44 -7.52 -10.48
C PHE A 83 -15.04 -8.39 -11.68
N GLN A 84 -13.76 -8.45 -12.03
CA GLN A 84 -13.26 -9.30 -13.12
C GLN A 84 -13.53 -10.80 -12.89
N VAL A 85 -13.59 -11.25 -11.63
CA VAL A 85 -13.86 -12.65 -11.28
C VAL A 85 -15.36 -12.96 -11.24
N LEU A 86 -16.19 -12.05 -10.74
CA LEU A 86 -17.63 -12.28 -10.50
C LEU A 86 -18.55 -11.73 -11.61
N GLY A 87 -18.10 -10.76 -12.40
CA GLY A 87 -18.90 -10.11 -13.44
C GLY A 87 -20.19 -9.51 -12.89
N GLU A 88 -21.33 -9.84 -13.52
CA GLU A 88 -22.67 -9.35 -13.12
C GLU A 88 -23.07 -9.74 -11.68
N GLY A 89 -22.40 -10.73 -11.07
CA GLY A 89 -22.63 -11.11 -9.68
C GLY A 89 -22.03 -10.15 -8.64
N PHE A 90 -21.21 -9.19 -9.06
CA PHE A 90 -20.55 -8.23 -8.17
C PHE A 90 -21.51 -7.13 -7.71
N SER A 91 -21.46 -6.77 -6.41
CA SER A 91 -22.23 -5.67 -5.84
C SER A 91 -21.33 -4.64 -5.16
N GLU A 92 -21.26 -3.44 -5.74
CA GLU A 92 -20.46 -2.32 -5.20
C GLU A 92 -20.79 -2.00 -3.73
N ALA A 93 -22.09 -1.95 -3.42
CA ALA A 93 -22.57 -1.63 -2.08
C ALA A 93 -22.22 -2.75 -1.07
N SER A 94 -22.28 -4.01 -1.50
CA SER A 94 -21.89 -5.14 -0.65
C SER A 94 -20.38 -5.15 -0.40
N PHE A 95 -19.60 -5.01 -1.47
CA PHE A 95 -18.15 -4.95 -1.41
C PHE A 95 -17.67 -3.84 -0.46
N THR A 96 -18.16 -2.61 -0.66
CA THR A 96 -17.79 -1.45 0.15
C THR A 96 -18.07 -1.69 1.64
N ARG A 97 -19.24 -2.23 1.96
CA ARG A 97 -19.62 -2.59 3.34
C ARG A 97 -18.69 -3.65 3.92
N ASN A 98 -18.44 -4.72 3.17
CA ASN A 98 -17.62 -5.85 3.62
C ASN A 98 -16.16 -5.43 3.83
N TYR A 99 -15.57 -4.71 2.88
CA TYR A 99 -14.19 -4.20 2.97
C TYR A 99 -14.04 -3.22 4.13
N THR A 100 -14.93 -2.23 4.24
CA THR A 100 -14.85 -1.21 5.30
C THR A 100 -14.94 -1.83 6.70
N GLN A 101 -15.81 -2.83 6.87
CA GLN A 101 -15.96 -3.54 8.14
C GLN A 101 -14.72 -4.36 8.48
N LEU A 102 -14.15 -5.08 7.52
CA LEU A 102 -13.03 -6.00 7.76
C LEU A 102 -11.66 -5.33 7.77
N ASN A 103 -11.53 -4.12 7.22
CA ASN A 103 -10.31 -3.30 7.28
C ASN A 103 -10.17 -2.52 8.61
N GLN A 104 -10.80 -3.00 9.67
CA GLN A 104 -10.71 -2.39 11.01
C GLN A 104 -9.68 -3.14 11.87
N PRO A 105 -8.98 -2.46 12.79
CA PRO A 105 -7.98 -3.07 13.67
C PRO A 105 -8.47 -4.33 14.42
N GLU A 106 -9.77 -4.40 14.72
CA GLU A 106 -10.42 -5.58 15.32
C GLU A 106 -10.14 -6.88 14.54
N PHE A 107 -10.03 -6.81 13.22
CA PHE A 107 -9.86 -7.99 12.35
C PHE A 107 -8.41 -8.23 11.90
N HIS A 108 -7.48 -7.32 12.23
CA HIS A 108 -6.07 -7.47 11.87
C HIS A 108 -5.43 -8.76 12.42
N PRO A 109 -5.76 -9.25 13.63
CA PRO A 109 -5.26 -10.55 14.08
C PRO A 109 -5.67 -11.72 13.17
N PHE A 110 -6.86 -11.64 12.56
CA PHE A 110 -7.38 -12.66 11.66
C PHE A 110 -6.74 -12.57 10.25
N THR A 111 -6.63 -11.37 9.71
CA THR A 111 -6.02 -11.12 8.39
C THR A 111 -4.51 -10.94 8.43
N THR A 112 -3.88 -10.97 9.61
CA THR A 112 -2.47 -10.61 9.83
C THR A 112 -2.10 -9.21 9.31
N ASP A 113 -3.07 -8.30 9.26
CA ASP A 113 -2.96 -6.99 8.58
C ASP A 113 -2.50 -7.11 7.11
N ASN A 114 -2.83 -8.23 6.46
CA ASN A 114 -2.45 -8.53 5.09
C ASN A 114 -3.57 -8.19 4.12
N GLN A 115 -3.28 -7.30 3.17
CA GLN A 115 -4.24 -6.81 2.19
C GLN A 115 -4.67 -7.89 1.18
N ASP A 116 -3.81 -8.87 0.85
CA ASP A 116 -4.18 -10.01 0.01
C ASP A 116 -5.25 -10.87 0.69
N TYR A 117 -5.09 -11.09 2.00
CA TYR A 117 -6.04 -11.87 2.79
C TYR A 117 -7.37 -11.17 2.86
N LEU A 118 -7.38 -9.86 3.12
CA LEU A 118 -8.59 -9.05 3.12
C LEU A 118 -9.28 -9.06 1.75
N ALA A 119 -8.55 -8.81 0.66
CA ALA A 119 -9.08 -8.81 -0.69
C ALA A 119 -9.70 -10.17 -1.06
N TYR A 120 -9.03 -11.26 -0.70
CA TYR A 120 -9.52 -12.62 -0.93
C TYR A 120 -10.78 -12.93 -0.08
N VAL A 121 -10.80 -12.53 1.19
CA VAL A 121 -12.01 -12.66 2.04
C VAL A 121 -13.18 -11.92 1.42
N CYS A 122 -12.97 -10.70 0.94
CA CYS A 122 -13.99 -9.94 0.22
C CYS A 122 -14.49 -10.71 -1.02
N LEU A 123 -13.62 -11.31 -1.82
CA LEU A 123 -14.03 -12.14 -2.97
C LEU A 123 -14.96 -13.29 -2.53
N ILE A 124 -14.63 -13.98 -1.44
CA ILE A 124 -15.44 -15.09 -0.93
C ILE A 124 -16.80 -14.61 -0.42
N LEU A 125 -16.85 -13.48 0.28
CA LEU A 125 -18.13 -12.89 0.72
C LEU A 125 -18.98 -12.46 -0.47
N GLU A 126 -18.38 -11.81 -1.47
CA GLU A 126 -19.10 -11.39 -2.69
C GLU A 126 -19.54 -12.57 -3.56
N SER A 127 -18.89 -13.74 -3.45
CA SER A 127 -19.36 -14.97 -4.11
C SER A 127 -20.65 -15.53 -3.51
N GLY A 128 -21.07 -15.03 -2.34
CA GLY A 128 -22.26 -15.51 -1.61
C GLY A 128 -22.04 -16.81 -0.84
N LEU A 129 -20.81 -17.31 -0.75
CA LEU A 129 -20.49 -18.54 0.00
C LEU A 129 -20.78 -18.40 1.50
N LEU A 130 -20.50 -17.22 2.04
CA LEU A 130 -20.64 -16.84 3.44
C LEU A 130 -21.10 -15.39 3.51
N SER A 131 -21.88 -15.05 4.53
CA SER A 131 -22.21 -13.66 4.84
C SER A 131 -21.16 -13.01 5.76
N LEU A 132 -21.11 -11.67 5.73
CA LEU A 132 -20.27 -10.88 6.64
C LEU A 132 -20.61 -11.16 8.11
N GLU A 133 -21.88 -11.34 8.44
CA GLU A 133 -22.34 -11.62 9.80
C GLU A 133 -21.84 -12.98 10.31
N GLU A 134 -21.91 -14.02 9.47
CA GLU A 134 -21.41 -15.35 9.81
C GLU A 134 -19.91 -15.33 10.09
N LEU A 135 -19.12 -14.65 9.22
CA LEU A 135 -17.68 -14.55 9.38
C LEU A 135 -17.31 -13.75 10.65
N THR A 136 -17.86 -12.55 10.82
CA THR A 136 -17.56 -11.69 11.97
C THR A 136 -17.97 -12.34 13.29
N THR A 137 -19.10 -13.06 13.33
CA THR A 137 -19.52 -13.86 14.49
C THR A 137 -18.55 -15.00 14.77
N ALA A 138 -18.07 -15.70 13.74
CA ALA A 138 -17.08 -16.76 13.90
C ALA A 138 -15.75 -16.23 14.46
N ILE A 139 -15.28 -15.07 13.98
CA ILE A 139 -14.06 -14.41 14.46
C ILE A 139 -14.22 -13.99 15.93
N ARG A 140 -15.30 -13.24 16.25
CA ARG A 140 -15.56 -12.75 17.61
C ARG A 140 -15.78 -13.86 18.63
N SER A 141 -16.34 -15.00 18.21
CA SER A 141 -16.49 -16.19 19.08
C SER A 141 -15.24 -17.04 19.19
N GLY A 142 -14.14 -16.69 18.49
CA GLY A 142 -12.90 -17.47 18.48
C GLY A 142 -12.97 -18.80 17.73
N ARG A 143 -14.07 -19.05 16.98
CA ARG A 143 -14.21 -20.19 16.08
C ARG A 143 -13.37 -20.03 14.82
N MET A 144 -13.21 -18.80 14.35
CA MET A 144 -12.33 -18.44 13.24
C MET A 144 -11.14 -17.65 13.79
N ARG A 145 -9.99 -18.29 13.92
CA ARG A 145 -8.82 -17.71 14.60
C ARG A 145 -7.84 -17.06 13.64
N ASP A 146 -7.71 -17.63 12.44
CA ASP A 146 -6.69 -17.27 11.47
C ASP A 146 -7.17 -17.52 10.04
N PHE A 147 -6.40 -16.99 9.10
CA PHE A 147 -6.69 -17.09 7.67
C PHE A 147 -6.63 -18.53 7.13
N THR A 148 -5.80 -19.40 7.70
CA THR A 148 -5.70 -20.80 7.25
C THR A 148 -6.96 -21.60 7.60
N GLY A 149 -7.53 -21.35 8.78
CA GLY A 149 -8.84 -21.85 9.17
C GLY A 149 -9.95 -21.35 8.24
N PHE A 150 -9.85 -20.10 7.74
CA PHE A 150 -10.79 -19.57 6.76
C PHE A 150 -10.68 -20.29 5.42
N LEU A 151 -9.46 -20.54 4.92
CA LEU A 151 -9.25 -21.33 3.69
C LEU A 151 -9.86 -22.73 3.81
N SER A 152 -9.65 -23.41 4.94
CA SER A 152 -10.24 -24.73 5.21
C SER A 152 -11.77 -24.68 5.22
N TRP A 153 -12.35 -23.56 5.66
CA TRP A 153 -13.80 -23.37 5.65
C TRP A 153 -14.38 -23.18 4.25
N VAL A 154 -13.61 -22.55 3.37
CA VAL A 154 -13.92 -22.40 1.94
C VAL A 154 -13.75 -23.73 1.21
N ASP A 155 -12.64 -24.46 1.45
CA ASP A 155 -12.36 -25.78 0.86
C ASP A 155 -13.54 -26.75 1.06
N ALA A 156 -14.13 -26.77 2.26
CA ALA A 156 -15.25 -27.64 2.60
C ALA A 156 -16.51 -27.41 1.73
N ARG A 157 -16.58 -26.28 1.03
CA ARG A 157 -17.70 -25.88 0.16
C ARG A 157 -17.25 -25.42 -1.22
N VAL A 158 -16.02 -25.77 -1.63
CA VAL A 158 -15.43 -25.29 -2.88
C VAL A 158 -16.32 -25.58 -4.09
N GLU A 159 -17.02 -26.72 -4.10
CA GLU A 159 -17.89 -27.12 -5.22
C GLU A 159 -19.10 -26.20 -5.45
N THR A 160 -19.51 -25.40 -4.45
CA THR A 160 -20.61 -24.44 -4.60
C THR A 160 -20.15 -23.10 -5.17
N LEU A 161 -18.84 -22.87 -5.30
CA LEU A 161 -18.29 -21.62 -5.80
C LEU A 161 -18.38 -21.52 -7.34
N PRO A 162 -18.60 -20.30 -7.88
CA PRO A 162 -18.44 -20.04 -9.30
C PRO A 162 -17.05 -20.46 -9.79
N ARG A 163 -16.95 -20.90 -11.06
CA ARG A 163 -15.69 -21.42 -11.64
C ARG A 163 -14.52 -20.43 -11.50
N GLY A 164 -14.77 -19.13 -11.71
CA GLY A 164 -13.75 -18.09 -11.55
C GLY A 164 -13.22 -18.03 -10.12
N VAL A 165 -14.12 -18.04 -9.13
CA VAL A 165 -13.75 -18.00 -7.70
C VAL A 165 -13.01 -19.27 -7.28
N ARG A 166 -13.42 -20.45 -7.76
CA ARG A 166 -12.69 -21.71 -7.49
C ARG A 166 -11.24 -21.65 -7.94
N ARG A 167 -10.99 -21.11 -9.14
CA ARG A 167 -9.62 -20.97 -9.68
C ARG A 167 -8.78 -20.04 -8.80
N VAL A 168 -9.34 -18.89 -8.39
CA VAL A 168 -8.64 -17.96 -7.50
C VAL A 168 -8.38 -18.61 -6.13
N HIS A 169 -9.36 -19.32 -5.58
CA HIS A 169 -9.21 -20.04 -4.32
C HIS A 169 -8.06 -21.07 -4.37
N GLU A 170 -7.96 -21.86 -5.44
CA GLU A 170 -6.89 -22.84 -5.62
C GLU A 170 -5.50 -22.17 -5.66
N HIS A 171 -5.36 -21.06 -6.39
CA HIS A 171 -4.11 -20.29 -6.44
C HIS A 171 -3.75 -19.72 -5.07
N VAL A 172 -4.67 -19.00 -4.43
CA VAL A 172 -4.44 -18.36 -3.12
C VAL A 172 -4.10 -19.41 -2.07
N ARG A 173 -4.86 -20.50 -2.02
CA ARG A 173 -4.60 -21.59 -1.06
C ARG A 173 -3.22 -22.19 -1.28
N THR A 174 -2.85 -22.51 -2.52
CA THR A 174 -1.53 -23.07 -2.83
C THR A 174 -0.41 -22.13 -2.39
N ALA A 175 -0.51 -20.85 -2.77
CA ALA A 175 0.47 -19.83 -2.40
C ALA A 175 0.61 -19.67 -0.88
N VAL A 176 -0.50 -19.65 -0.13
CA VAL A 176 -0.47 -19.59 1.34
C VAL A 176 0.19 -20.82 1.96
N MET A 177 -0.08 -22.02 1.43
CA MET A 177 0.53 -23.26 1.91
C MET A 177 2.04 -23.32 1.61
N ASP A 178 2.47 -22.64 0.54
CA ASP A 178 3.88 -22.47 0.18
C ASP A 178 4.57 -21.34 0.97
N GLY A 179 3.83 -20.62 1.82
CA GLY A 179 4.35 -19.54 2.66
C GLY A 179 4.51 -18.20 1.93
N ASP A 180 3.86 -18.02 0.77
CA ASP A 180 3.85 -16.75 0.03
C ASP A 180 3.11 -15.67 0.83
N PRO A 181 3.77 -14.55 1.20
CA PRO A 181 3.14 -13.49 1.95
C PRO A 181 2.14 -12.66 1.13
N THR A 182 2.11 -12.78 -0.20
CA THR A 182 1.21 -12.02 -1.09
C THR A 182 0.47 -12.94 -2.06
N PRO A 183 -0.40 -13.83 -1.56
CA PRO A 183 -0.94 -14.94 -2.35
C PRO A 183 -1.97 -14.54 -3.42
N PHE A 184 -2.51 -13.31 -3.39
CA PHE A 184 -3.54 -12.88 -4.35
C PHE A 184 -2.91 -12.10 -5.51
N LYS A 185 -2.17 -12.82 -6.35
CA LYS A 185 -1.33 -12.26 -7.42
C LYS A 185 -2.10 -11.42 -8.45
N GLU A 186 -3.33 -11.82 -8.79
CA GLU A 186 -4.17 -11.04 -9.71
C GLU A 186 -4.50 -9.66 -9.14
N PHE A 187 -4.77 -9.56 -7.83
CA PHE A 187 -4.97 -8.29 -7.15
C PHE A 187 -3.71 -7.41 -7.22
N ARG A 188 -2.53 -7.96 -6.91
CA ARG A 188 -1.28 -7.20 -6.93
C ARG A 188 -0.93 -6.67 -8.33
N ARG A 189 -1.19 -7.44 -9.38
CA ARG A 189 -1.02 -6.98 -10.77
C ARG A 189 -1.98 -5.84 -11.14
N ASN A 190 -3.20 -5.85 -10.61
CA ASN A 190 -4.13 -4.74 -10.79
C ASN A 190 -3.73 -3.53 -9.93
N GLU A 191 -3.20 -3.73 -8.72
CA GLU A 191 -2.63 -2.65 -7.90
C GLU A 191 -1.49 -1.95 -8.62
N TYR A 192 -0.60 -2.68 -9.30
CA TYR A 192 0.42 -2.09 -10.17
C TYR A 192 -0.19 -1.20 -11.26
N ARG A 193 -1.17 -1.72 -12.01
CA ARG A 193 -1.81 -0.97 -13.11
C ARG A 193 -2.48 0.31 -12.62
N GLU A 194 -3.25 0.21 -11.54
CA GLU A 194 -3.93 1.34 -10.94
C GLU A 194 -2.93 2.35 -10.35
N THR A 195 -1.79 1.89 -9.82
CA THR A 195 -0.75 2.80 -9.34
C THR A 195 -0.16 3.60 -10.49
N VAL A 196 0.21 2.93 -11.59
CA VAL A 196 0.80 3.60 -12.76
C VAL A 196 -0.21 4.54 -13.44
N SER A 197 -1.50 4.18 -13.48
CA SER A 197 -2.53 5.04 -14.08
C SER A 197 -2.79 6.32 -13.30
N HIS A 198 -2.43 6.35 -12.01
CA HIS A 198 -2.54 7.53 -11.14
C HIS A 198 -1.22 8.27 -10.97
N MET A 199 -0.22 8.04 -11.83
CA MET A 199 1.06 8.76 -11.83
C MET A 199 1.21 9.56 -13.13
N GLY A 200 1.48 10.85 -13.00
CA GLY A 200 1.79 11.76 -14.12
C GLY A 200 0.73 11.84 -15.20
N TYR A 201 -0.55 11.63 -14.84
CA TYR A 201 -1.65 11.60 -15.80
C TYR A 201 -2.38 12.94 -15.91
N MET A 202 -2.24 13.81 -14.91
CA MET A 202 -2.83 15.14 -14.92
C MET A 202 -1.98 16.12 -15.75
N ASP A 203 -2.56 17.25 -16.15
CA ASP A 203 -1.82 18.29 -16.88
C ASP A 203 -0.82 19.01 -15.95
N ASP A 204 0.34 19.43 -16.47
CA ASP A 204 1.37 20.17 -15.72
C ASP A 204 0.85 21.48 -15.08
N GLU A 205 -0.21 22.06 -15.66
CA GLU A 205 -0.86 23.29 -15.18
C GLU A 205 -2.01 23.01 -14.18
N SER A 206 -2.22 21.74 -13.81
CA SER A 206 -3.26 21.36 -12.86
C SER A 206 -3.03 22.03 -11.50
N PRO A 207 -4.07 22.59 -10.87
CA PRO A 207 -3.94 23.15 -9.53
C PRO A 207 -3.38 22.13 -8.54
N VAL A 208 -2.46 22.56 -7.67
CA VAL A 208 -1.81 21.69 -6.68
C VAL A 208 -2.81 20.90 -5.82
N HIS A 209 -3.94 21.51 -5.47
CA HIS A 209 -4.96 20.82 -4.67
C HIS A 209 -5.61 19.63 -5.41
N ASP A 210 -5.72 19.69 -6.74
CA ASP A 210 -6.26 18.61 -7.56
C ASP A 210 -5.22 17.51 -7.72
N LEU A 211 -3.96 17.88 -7.98
CA LEU A 211 -2.83 16.93 -8.00
C LEU A 211 -2.76 16.14 -6.69
N LEU A 212 -2.88 16.81 -5.55
CA LEU A 212 -2.84 16.17 -4.23
C LEU A 212 -4.06 15.28 -3.96
N ALA A 213 -5.21 15.53 -4.61
CA ALA A 213 -6.44 14.78 -4.39
C ALA A 213 -6.55 13.51 -5.25
N ASP A 214 -5.95 13.52 -6.44
CA ASP A 214 -6.20 12.46 -7.42
C ASP A 214 -4.93 11.82 -8.03
N GLU A 215 -3.77 12.47 -8.02
CA GLU A 215 -2.51 11.91 -8.52
C GLU A 215 -1.59 11.45 -7.37
N ILE A 216 -0.86 10.36 -7.56
CA ILE A 216 0.24 9.95 -6.69
C ILE A 216 1.46 10.82 -7.04
N VAL A 217 1.77 11.79 -6.21
CA VAL A 217 2.87 12.74 -6.46
C VAL A 217 4.14 12.41 -5.67
N ILE A 218 5.29 12.92 -6.14
CA ILE A 218 6.54 12.91 -5.38
C ILE A 218 6.52 14.03 -4.33
N THR A 219 6.84 13.68 -3.09
CA THR A 219 7.02 14.61 -1.98
C THR A 219 8.25 15.49 -2.21
N HIS A 220 8.04 16.78 -2.45
CA HIS A 220 9.11 17.72 -2.80
C HIS A 220 10.23 17.77 -1.75
N GLU A 221 9.88 17.81 -0.47
CA GLU A 221 10.82 17.96 0.64
C GLU A 221 11.78 16.75 0.70
N VAL A 222 11.24 15.54 0.51
CA VAL A 222 12.03 14.30 0.45
C VAL A 222 12.94 14.31 -0.78
N LYS A 223 12.42 14.71 -1.95
CA LYS A 223 13.24 14.85 -3.17
C LYS A 223 14.38 15.85 -2.99
N GLN A 224 14.12 17.01 -2.39
CA GLN A 224 15.14 18.04 -2.15
C GLN A 224 16.22 17.55 -1.18
N ALA A 225 15.82 16.89 -0.10
CA ALA A 225 16.75 16.30 0.86
C ALA A 225 17.62 15.22 0.19
N ALA A 226 17.01 14.33 -0.59
CA ALA A 226 17.72 13.29 -1.34
C ALA A 226 18.76 13.89 -2.30
N ILE A 227 18.37 14.86 -3.13
CA ILE A 227 19.29 15.54 -4.05
C ILE A 227 20.47 16.17 -3.28
N ARG A 228 20.19 16.87 -2.18
CA ARG A 228 21.22 17.48 -1.34
C ARG A 228 22.19 16.45 -0.78
N TRP A 229 21.69 15.34 -0.23
CA TRP A 229 22.53 14.29 0.35
C TRP A 229 23.36 13.56 -0.69
N ARG A 230 22.80 13.31 -1.89
CA ARG A 230 23.56 12.79 -3.03
C ARG A 230 24.69 13.74 -3.42
N ASP A 231 24.41 15.04 -3.49
CA ASP A 231 25.40 16.05 -3.86
C ASP A 231 26.50 16.22 -2.77
N GLN A 232 26.21 15.79 -1.54
CA GLN A 232 27.18 15.64 -0.44
C GLN A 232 27.93 14.30 -0.47
N GLY A 233 27.68 13.46 -1.48
CA GLY A 233 28.39 12.20 -1.68
C GLY A 233 27.75 10.98 -1.02
N ALA A 234 26.63 11.14 -0.32
CA ALA A 234 25.95 10.02 0.33
C ALA A 234 25.40 9.02 -0.70
N LEU A 235 25.43 7.73 -0.33
CA LEU A 235 24.83 6.66 -1.11
C LEU A 235 23.34 6.56 -0.78
N LEU A 236 22.48 6.72 -1.80
CA LEU A 236 21.03 6.69 -1.64
C LEU A 236 20.43 5.36 -2.09
N PHE A 237 19.52 4.82 -1.29
CA PHE A 237 18.66 3.71 -1.66
C PHE A 237 17.19 4.09 -1.47
N GLY A 238 16.35 3.70 -2.43
CA GLY A 238 14.89 3.67 -2.27
C GLY A 238 14.46 2.26 -1.86
N LEU A 239 13.62 2.13 -0.84
CA LEU A 239 13.05 0.86 -0.40
C LEU A 239 11.52 0.94 -0.42
N SER A 240 10.87 -0.14 -0.86
CA SER A 240 9.42 -0.29 -0.81
C SER A 240 9.11 -1.65 -0.21
N ASP A 241 8.07 -1.72 0.62
CA ASP A 241 7.49 -2.96 1.16
C ASP A 241 6.48 -3.60 0.18
N LYS A 242 6.21 -2.93 -0.94
CA LYS A 242 5.26 -3.36 -1.96
C LYS A 242 5.83 -4.57 -2.72
N PRO A 243 5.06 -5.65 -2.88
CA PRO A 243 5.55 -6.87 -3.52
C PRO A 243 5.88 -6.63 -5.00
N ASP A 244 6.75 -7.47 -5.55
CA ASP A 244 7.20 -7.38 -6.95
C ASP A 244 6.03 -7.30 -7.93
N GLU A 245 4.96 -8.08 -7.73
CA GLU A 245 3.80 -8.07 -8.64
C GLU A 245 3.00 -6.76 -8.62
N ALA A 246 3.15 -5.95 -7.58
CA ALA A 246 2.55 -4.63 -7.44
C ALA A 246 3.53 -3.49 -7.77
N SER A 247 4.81 -3.80 -8.05
CA SER A 247 5.89 -2.84 -8.28
C SER A 247 6.49 -2.94 -9.69
N LEU A 248 6.47 -4.14 -10.27
CA LEU A 248 7.03 -4.48 -11.56
C LEU A 248 5.92 -4.84 -12.56
N PRO A 249 5.97 -4.33 -13.80
CA PRO A 249 5.06 -4.77 -14.84
C PRO A 249 5.24 -6.26 -15.15
N PRO A 250 4.15 -7.01 -15.37
CA PRO A 250 4.22 -8.31 -16.02
C PRO A 250 4.82 -8.18 -17.43
N SER A 251 5.49 -9.23 -17.94
CA SER A 251 6.18 -9.19 -19.25
C SER A 251 5.30 -8.73 -20.42
N GLN A 252 3.98 -8.99 -20.37
CA GLN A 252 3.04 -8.51 -21.39
C GLN A 252 2.87 -6.98 -21.36
N LEU A 253 2.91 -6.35 -20.19
CA LEU A 253 2.84 -4.89 -20.04
C LEU A 253 4.21 -4.26 -20.32
N GLU A 254 5.32 -4.90 -19.94
CA GLU A 254 6.67 -4.46 -20.31
C GLU A 254 6.81 -4.32 -21.83
N ALA A 255 6.30 -5.30 -22.59
CA ALA A 255 6.28 -5.27 -24.05
C ALA A 255 5.44 -4.11 -24.63
N GLN A 256 4.53 -3.52 -23.84
CA GLN A 256 3.72 -2.36 -24.19
C GLN A 256 4.34 -1.03 -23.71
N GLY A 257 5.54 -1.07 -23.12
CA GLY A 257 6.24 0.11 -22.63
C GLY A 257 5.95 0.49 -21.18
N TYR A 258 5.20 -0.32 -20.44
CA TYR A 258 5.03 -0.11 -19.01
C TYR A 258 6.37 -0.29 -18.28
N GLN A 259 6.57 0.47 -17.21
CA GLN A 259 7.83 0.51 -16.47
C GLN A 259 7.60 0.19 -14.98
N PRO A 260 8.62 -0.34 -14.28
CA PRO A 260 8.60 -0.40 -12.81
C PRO A 260 8.21 0.95 -12.20
N ILE A 261 7.46 0.95 -11.09
CA ILE A 261 6.89 2.18 -10.49
C ILE A 261 7.96 3.27 -10.28
N HIS A 262 9.16 2.89 -9.80
CA HIS A 262 10.25 3.83 -9.55
C HIS A 262 10.82 4.53 -10.80
N ARG A 263 10.37 4.15 -12.01
CA ARG A 263 10.73 4.79 -13.29
C ARG A 263 9.59 5.60 -13.90
N VAL A 264 8.37 5.50 -13.34
CA VAL A 264 7.21 6.24 -13.82
C VAL A 264 7.33 7.70 -13.36
N SER A 265 7.27 8.62 -14.32
CA SER A 265 7.28 10.06 -14.04
C SER A 265 5.95 10.51 -13.44
N THR A 266 6.01 11.46 -12.50
CA THR A 266 4.82 12.06 -11.88
C THR A 266 5.16 13.46 -11.35
N HIS A 267 4.14 14.25 -10.99
CA HIS A 267 4.35 15.60 -10.48
C HIS A 267 5.10 15.61 -9.14
N VAL A 268 5.77 16.74 -8.86
CA VAL A 268 6.45 16.98 -7.59
C VAL A 268 5.74 18.10 -6.85
N VAL A 269 5.25 17.81 -5.65
CA VAL A 269 4.46 18.76 -4.86
C VAL A 269 5.04 18.90 -3.45
N GLY A 270 5.14 20.14 -2.98
CA GLY A 270 5.58 20.50 -1.62
C GLY A 270 4.68 21.57 -1.01
N GLY A 271 4.86 21.85 0.29
CA GLY A 271 4.08 22.89 1.00
C GLY A 271 4.07 22.78 2.52
#